data_AF-A0A1F8Q988-F1
#
_entry.id   AF-A0A1F8Q988-F1
#
_cell.length_a   1.000
_cell.length_b   1.000
_cell.length_c   1.000
_cell.angle_alpha   90.00
_cell.angle_beta   90.00
_cell.angle_gamma   90.00
#
_symmetry.space_group_name_H-M   'P 1'
#
loop_
_entity.id
_entity.type
_entity.pdbx_description
1 polymer ?
#
loop_
_entity_poly.entity_id
_entity_poly.type
_entity_poly.pdbx_seq_one_letter_code
_entity_poly.pdbx_strand_id
1 'polypeptide(L)' 'MLFAPKEKGQGMVEYALILVLVAVVVIVILALLGPAIGNVFSNIVSNV' A
#
# COMPACT_ATOMS: atom_id res chain seq x y z
N MET A 1 43.24 4.36 14.36
CA MET A 1 42.18 3.61 13.66
C MET A 1 40.86 4.31 13.97
N LEU A 2 40.19 4.85 12.94
CA LEU A 2 38.96 5.62 13.10
C LEU A 2 37.81 4.64 13.36
N PHE A 3 37.17 4.71 14.52
CA PHE A 3 35.96 3.93 14.82
C PHE A 3 34.80 4.47 13.96
N ALA A 4 34.41 3.74 12.93
CA ALA A 4 33.13 3.96 12.26
C ALA A 4 32.05 3.16 13.02
N PRO A 5 31.06 3.80 13.66
CA PRO A 5 29.99 3.08 14.34
C PRO A 5 29.19 2.26 13.30
N LYS A 6 28.98 0.97 13.61
CA LYS A 6 28.25 0.05 12.74
C LYS A 6 26.78 0.44 12.73
N GLU A 7 26.29 1.03 11.65
CA GLU A 7 24.86 1.34 11.52
C GLU A 7 24.05 0.03 11.57
N LYS A 8 23.22 -0.10 12.61
CA LYS A 8 22.25 -1.20 12.69
C LYS A 8 21.09 -0.83 11.78
N GLY A 9 21.11 -1.38 10.56
CA GLY A 9 19.94 -1.37 9.70
C GLY A 9 18.74 -2.02 10.40
N GLN A 10 17.56 -1.66 9.94
CA GLN A 10 16.29 -2.20 10.42
C GLN A 10 16.25 -3.73 10.27
N GLY A 11 15.66 -4.45 11.22
CA GLY A 11 15.63 -5.91 11.21
C GLY A 11 14.74 -6.46 10.09
N MET A 12 15.07 -7.65 9.56
CA MET A 12 14.24 -8.31 8.53
C MET A 12 12.77 -8.48 8.97
N VAL A 13 12.52 -8.70 10.26
CA VAL A 13 11.18 -8.80 10.82
C VAL A 13 10.42 -7.48 10.72
N GLU A 14 11.09 -6.36 10.95
CA GLU A 14 10.45 -5.05 10.91
C GLU A 14 10.13 -4.64 9.46
N TYR A 15 10.98 -5.02 8.50
CA TYR A 15 10.64 -4.89 7.08
C TYR A 15 9.41 -5.71 6.70
N ALA A 16 9.29 -6.94 7.20
CA ALA A 16 8.10 -7.76 6.97
C ALA A 16 6.84 -7.12 7.55
N LEU A 17 6.93 -6.53 8.75
CA LEU A 17 5.80 -5.82 9.38
C LEU A 17 5.38 -4.57 8.57
N ILE A 18 6.34 -3.81 8.04
CA ILE A 18 6.05 -2.68 7.14
C ILE A 18 5.38 -3.16 5.85
N LEU A 19 5.89 -4.24 5.24
CA LEU A 19 5.29 -4.80 4.02
C LEU A 19 3.84 -5.24 4.23
N VAL A 20 3.54 -5.88 5.36
CA VAL A 20 2.16 -6.27 5.72
C VAL A 20 1.28 -5.03 5.88
N LEU A 21 1.76 -3.99 6.57
CA LEU A 21 1.00 -2.75 6.75
C LEU A 21 0.67 -2.10 5.40
N VAL A 22 1.67 -1.97 4.50
CA VAL A 22 1.47 -1.42 3.16
C VAL A 22 0.47 -2.25 2.35
N ALA A 23 0.57 -3.58 2.41
CA ALA A 23 -0.35 -4.47 1.71
C ALA A 23 -1.81 -4.26 2.17
N VAL A 24 -2.04 -4.13 3.48
CA VAL A 24 -3.37 -3.85 4.03
C VAL A 24 -3.91 -2.51 3.51
N VAL A 25 -3.09 -1.46 3.50
CA VAL A 25 -3.50 -0.14 2.98
C VAL A 25 -3.90 -0.23 1.50
N VAL A 26 -3.11 -0.93 0.68
CA VAL A 26 -3.43 -1.11 -0.75
C VAL A 26 -4.75 -1.85 -0.95
N ILE A 27 -5.00 -2.92 -0.17
CA ILE A 27 -6.26 -3.67 -0.24
C ILE A 27 -7.45 -2.76 0.11
N VAL A 28 -7.34 -1.95 1.16
CA VAL A 28 -8.41 -1.00 1.55
C VAL A 28 -8.69 0.01 0.44
N ILE A 29 -7.64 0.58 -0.17
CA ILE A 29 -7.80 1.52 -1.29
C ILE A 29 -8.54 0.85 -2.45
N LEU A 30 -8.12 -0.35 -2.88
CA LEU A 30 -8.76 -1.05 -3.99
C LEU A 30 -10.21 -1.44 -3.69
N ALA A 31 -10.51 -1.87 -2.45
CA ALA A 31 -11.85 -2.25 -2.03
C ALA A 31 -12.84 -1.08 -2.06
N LEU A 32 -12.38 0.14 -1.76
CA LEU A 32 -13.21 1.34 -1.77
C LEU A 32 -13.29 1.99 -3.16
N LEU A 33 -12.15 2.14 -3.84
CA LEU A 33 -12.10 2.83 -5.13
C LEU A 33 -12.64 1.97 -6.28
N GLY A 34 -12.47 0.65 -6.24
CA GLY A 34 -12.94 -0.26 -7.29
C GLY A 34 -14.44 -0.09 -7.60
N PRO A 35 -15.33 -0.21 -6.60
CA PRO A 35 -16.77 0.02 -6.78
C PRO A 35 -17.09 1.46 -7.18
N ALA A 36 -16.41 2.46 -6.60
CA ALA A 36 -16.65 3.87 -6.92
C ALA A 36 -16.37 4.17 -8.39
N ILE A 37 -15.24 3.69 -8.91
CA ILE A 37 -14.86 3.82 -10.32
C ILE A 37 -15.87 3.05 -11.20
N GLY A 38 -16.20 1.81 -10.83
CA GLY A 38 -17.20 1.01 -11.53
C GLY A 38 -18.54 1.74 -11.67
N ASN A 39 -19.05 2.32 -10.60
CA ASN A 39 -20.29 3.09 -10.60
C ASN A 39 -20.22 4.31 -11.52
N VAL A 40 -19.11 5.04 -11.55
CA VAL A 40 -18.92 6.18 -12.48
C VAL A 40 -19.02 5.71 -13.92
N PHE A 41 -18.32 4.64 -14.30
CA PHE A 41 -18.38 4.10 -15.65
C PHE A 41 -19.77 3.55 -16.00
N SER A 42 -20.42 2.83 -15.08
CA SER A 42 -21.79 2.33 -15.26
C SER A 42 -22.79 3.46 -15.47
N ASN A 43 -22.65 4.56 -14.71
CA ASN A 43 -23.50 5.74 -14.89
C ASN A 43 -23.30 6.36 -16.26
N ILE A 44 -22.06 6.50 -16.75
CA ILE A 44 -21.79 7.05 -18.09
C ILE A 44 -22.45 6.17 -19.16
N VAL A 45 -22.23 4.86 -19.11
CA VAL A 45 -22.79 3.91 -20.10
C VAL A 45 -24.31 3.90 -20.07
N SER A 46 -24.93 3.98 -18.89
CA SER A 46 -26.39 3.98 -18.75
C SER A 46 -27.06 5.27 -19.25
N ASN A 47 -26.30 6.37 -19.39
CA ASN A 47 -26.82 7.66 -19.85
C ASN A 47 -26.49 7.95 -21.33
N VAL A 48 -25.89 6.99 -22.03
CA VAL A 48 -25.68 6.99 -23.49
C VAL A 48 -26.75 6.12 -24.14
#